data_AF-A0A936PHP8-F1
#
_entry.id   AF-A0A936PHP8-F1
#
_cell.length_a   1.000
_cell.length_b   1.000
_cell.length_c   1.000
_cell.angle_alpha   90.00
_cell.angle_beta   90.00
_cell.angle_gamma   90.00
#
_symmetry.space_group_name_H-M   'P 1'
#
loop_
_entity.id
_entity.type
_entity.pdbx_description
1 polymer ?
#
loop_
_entity_poly.entity_id
_entity_poly.type
_entity_poly.pdbx_seq_one_letter_code
_entity_poly.pdbx_strand_id
1 'polypeptide(L)'
;MEDFRQFRIDAELIKEYTTIYWQYEPEFEIREGMTIDFIQKEITRKETGLKTETEAFRQDYINKVFPEIFPPEQFDVLTRKTVKCAYCGITIPMILELANNQLLNKKNYRGWSLEIDRKDSNREYTPDNCVMACYWCNNAKTDEFTHEEFKEVGKMINKIWADRLSVE
;
A
#
# COMPACT_ATOMS: atom_id res chain seq x y z
N MET A 1 10.07 -22.46 -9.08
CA MET A 1 8.67 -22.04 -8.85
C MET A 1 8.17 -22.52 -7.51
N GLU A 2 8.37 -23.79 -7.15
CA GLU A 2 7.93 -24.31 -5.85
C GLU A 2 8.51 -23.52 -4.66
N ASP A 3 9.83 -23.30 -4.63
CA ASP A 3 10.49 -22.51 -3.59
C ASP A 3 9.91 -21.08 -3.47
N PHE A 4 9.59 -20.47 -4.61
CA PHE A 4 8.96 -19.14 -4.65
C PHE A 4 7.56 -19.15 -4.04
N ARG A 5 6.75 -20.19 -4.32
CA ARG A 5 5.41 -20.35 -3.72
C ARG A 5 5.47 -20.70 -2.24
N GLN A 6 6.56 -21.29 -1.77
CA GLN A 6 6.78 -21.63 -0.36
C GLN A 6 7.42 -20.48 0.43
N PHE A 7 7.98 -19.48 -0.25
CA PHE A 7 8.52 -18.28 0.40
C PHE A 7 7.44 -17.55 1.21
N ARG A 8 7.80 -17.13 2.43
CA ARG A 8 6.90 -16.42 3.34
C ARG A 8 7.58 -15.16 3.82
N ILE A 9 6.80 -14.09 3.90
CA ILE A 9 7.21 -12.85 4.55
C ILE A 9 6.85 -12.99 6.03
N ASP A 10 7.85 -13.23 6.87
CA ASP A 10 7.68 -13.30 8.32
C ASP A 10 8.05 -11.98 9.01
N ALA A 11 7.79 -11.91 10.32
CA ALA A 11 8.03 -10.71 11.10
C ALA A 11 9.51 -10.35 11.25
N GLU A 12 10.41 -11.34 11.24
CA GLU A 12 11.85 -11.11 11.33
C GLU A 12 12.38 -10.50 10.03
N LEU A 13 11.95 -11.04 8.89
CA LEU A 13 12.28 -10.50 7.57
C LEU A 13 11.74 -9.08 7.39
N ILE A 14 10.48 -8.83 7.80
CA ILE A 14 9.90 -7.48 7.78
C ILE A 14 10.79 -6.54 8.59
N LYS A 15 11.11 -6.89 9.84
CA LYS A 15 11.92 -6.05 10.72
C LYS A 15 13.30 -5.77 10.12
N GLU A 16 13.97 -6.80 9.60
CA GLU A 16 15.28 -6.65 8.97
C GLU A 16 15.22 -5.63 7.82
N TYR A 17 14.22 -5.71 6.95
CA TYR A 17 14.13 -4.74 5.86
C TYR A 17 13.65 -3.36 6.35
N THR A 18 12.50 -3.26 7.02
CA THR A 18 11.85 -1.98 7.38
C THR A 18 12.59 -1.16 8.42
N THR A 19 13.38 -1.81 9.28
CA THR A 19 14.06 -1.11 10.39
C THR A 19 15.58 -1.12 10.31
N ILE A 20 16.17 -2.05 9.54
CA ILE A 20 17.63 -2.14 9.41
C ILE A 20 18.04 -1.74 8.00
N TYR A 21 17.50 -2.38 6.96
CA TYR A 21 17.87 -2.04 5.59
C TYR A 21 17.53 -0.59 5.21
N TRP A 22 16.35 -0.10 5.60
CA TRP A 22 15.90 1.24 5.18
C TRP A 22 16.35 2.40 6.08
N GLN A 23 16.96 2.12 7.24
CA GLN A 23 17.27 3.15 8.25
C GLN A 23 18.76 3.43 8.44
N TYR A 24 19.63 2.64 7.82
CA TYR A 24 21.08 2.80 7.97
C TYR A 24 21.74 3.19 6.64
N GLU A 25 22.94 3.75 6.77
CA GLU A 25 23.75 4.19 5.62
C GLU A 25 24.22 3.00 4.77
N PRO A 26 24.54 3.21 3.48
CA PRO A 26 24.86 2.13 2.53
C PRO A 26 25.98 1.17 2.98
N GLU A 27 26.92 1.62 3.80
CA GLU A 27 28.04 0.81 4.34
C GLU A 27 27.65 -0.10 5.51
N PHE A 28 26.45 0.07 6.07
CA PHE A 28 25.99 -0.75 7.19
C PHE A 28 25.84 -2.20 6.79
N GLU A 29 26.43 -3.09 7.58
CA GLU A 29 26.44 -4.53 7.35
C GLU A 29 25.26 -5.19 8.05
N ILE A 30 24.32 -5.72 7.26
CA ILE A 30 23.11 -6.39 7.79
C ILE A 30 23.45 -7.80 8.27
N ARG A 31 24.32 -8.50 7.53
CA ARG A 31 24.82 -9.85 7.83
C ARG A 31 26.23 -9.98 7.25
N GLU A 32 27.00 -10.95 7.74
CA GLU A 32 28.41 -11.18 7.36
C GLU A 32 28.70 -10.92 5.87
N GLY A 33 29.39 -9.81 5.58
CA GLY A 33 29.81 -9.39 4.24
C GLY A 33 28.72 -8.80 3.33
N MET A 34 27.50 -8.60 3.83
CA MET A 34 26.36 -8.04 3.11
C MET A 34 26.00 -6.65 3.63
N THR A 35 26.55 -5.64 2.99
CA THR A 35 26.17 -4.23 3.23
C THR A 35 24.85 -3.89 2.54
N ILE A 36 24.18 -2.84 3.01
CA ILE A 36 22.99 -2.28 2.34
C ILE A 36 23.26 -1.97 0.86
N ASP A 37 24.38 -1.31 0.57
CA ASP A 37 24.79 -1.00 -0.81
C ASP A 37 24.97 -2.25 -1.68
N PHE A 38 25.61 -3.28 -1.12
CA PHE A 38 25.79 -4.55 -1.82
C PHE A 38 24.43 -5.20 -2.16
N ILE A 39 23.54 -5.28 -1.18
CA ILE A 39 22.19 -5.84 -1.35
C ILE A 39 21.40 -5.03 -2.40
N GLN A 40 21.42 -3.69 -2.34
CA GLN A 40 20.72 -2.82 -3.30
C GLN A 40 21.22 -3.04 -4.73
N LYS A 41 22.54 -3.14 -4.90
CA LYS A 41 23.18 -3.42 -6.20
C LYS A 41 22.79 -4.80 -6.72
N GLU A 42 22.75 -5.80 -5.85
CA GLU A 42 22.35 -7.17 -6.20
C GLU A 42 20.87 -7.26 -6.60
N ILE A 43 19.97 -6.59 -5.87
CA ILE A 43 18.54 -6.50 -6.24
C ILE A 43 18.42 -5.86 -7.62
N THR A 44 19.02 -4.68 -7.82
CA THR A 44 18.95 -3.94 -9.09
C THR A 44 19.49 -4.76 -10.27
N ARG A 45 20.63 -5.46 -10.06
CA ARG A 45 21.23 -6.34 -11.06
C ARG A 45 20.29 -7.48 -11.43
N LYS A 46 19.66 -8.13 -10.44
CA LYS A 46 18.73 -9.23 -10.66
C LYS A 46 17.44 -8.76 -11.33
N GLU A 47 16.84 -7.66 -10.89
CA GLU A 47 15.65 -7.08 -11.52
C GLU A 47 15.89 -6.73 -12.99
N THR A 48 17.08 -6.24 -13.32
CA THR A 48 17.43 -5.89 -14.70
C THR A 48 17.76 -7.12 -15.55
N GLY A 49 18.49 -8.08 -14.99
CA GLY A 49 18.96 -9.28 -15.69
C GLY A 49 17.93 -10.40 -15.81
N LEU A 50 16.92 -10.42 -14.92
CA LEU A 50 15.92 -11.50 -14.81
C LEU A 50 14.50 -10.98 -15.06
N LYS A 51 14.33 -9.96 -15.92
CA LYS A 51 13.00 -9.37 -16.18
C LYS A 51 11.98 -10.39 -16.64
N THR A 52 12.37 -11.28 -17.55
CA THR A 52 11.47 -12.29 -18.11
C THR A 52 11.05 -13.31 -17.06
N GLU A 53 12.01 -13.78 -16.25
CA GLU A 53 11.79 -14.71 -15.16
C GLU A 53 10.93 -14.07 -14.05
N THR A 54 11.18 -12.80 -13.74
CA THR A 54 10.40 -12.02 -12.76
C THR A 54 8.95 -11.86 -13.21
N GLU A 55 8.72 -11.62 -14.50
CA GLU A 55 7.36 -11.60 -15.04
C GLU A 55 6.70 -12.99 -14.98
N ALA A 56 7.45 -14.06 -15.22
CA ALA A 56 6.93 -15.42 -15.04
C ALA A 56 6.56 -15.71 -13.57
N PHE A 57 7.38 -15.28 -12.60
CA PHE A 57 7.05 -15.37 -11.17
C PHE A 57 5.80 -14.56 -10.83
N ARG A 58 5.67 -13.34 -11.36
CA ARG A 58 4.51 -12.48 -11.17
C ARG A 58 3.23 -13.13 -11.68
N GLN A 59 3.25 -13.66 -12.90
CA GLN A 59 2.09 -14.33 -13.48
C GLN A 59 1.76 -15.62 -12.72
N ASP A 60 2.76 -16.40 -12.28
CA ASP A 60 2.53 -17.59 -11.47
C ASP A 60 1.87 -17.23 -10.13
N TYR A 61 2.35 -16.17 -9.45
CA TYR A 61 1.77 -15.66 -8.22
C TYR A 61 0.31 -15.23 -8.41
N ILE A 62 0.04 -14.34 -9.37
CA ILE A 62 -1.29 -13.79 -9.63
C ILE A 62 -2.30 -14.89 -9.97
N ASN A 63 -1.89 -15.90 -10.74
CA ASN A 63 -2.81 -16.92 -11.24
C ASN A 63 -2.99 -18.11 -10.29
N LYS A 64 -2.02 -18.40 -9.41
CA LYS A 64 -2.03 -19.62 -8.59
C LYS A 64 -2.03 -19.38 -7.08
N VAL A 65 -1.38 -18.32 -6.61
CA VAL A 65 -1.20 -18.08 -5.18
C VAL A 65 -2.18 -17.01 -4.69
N PHE A 66 -2.25 -15.88 -5.39
CA PHE A 66 -3.07 -14.75 -4.97
C PHE A 66 -4.56 -15.07 -4.81
N PRO A 67 -5.22 -15.87 -5.69
CA PRO A 67 -6.63 -16.22 -5.52
C PRO A 67 -6.91 -17.10 -4.29
N GLU A 68 -5.90 -17.82 -3.79
CA GLU A 68 -6.03 -18.61 -2.55
C GLU A 68 -5.89 -17.71 -1.31
N ILE A 69 -5.02 -16.69 -1.38
CA ILE A 69 -4.79 -15.72 -0.29
C ILE A 69 -5.92 -14.70 -0.20
N PHE A 70 -6.35 -14.18 -1.35
CA PHE A 70 -7.40 -13.18 -1.48
C PHE A 70 -8.45 -13.68 -2.49
N PRO A 71 -9.45 -14.44 -2.04
CA PRO A 71 -10.46 -15.00 -2.91
C PRO A 71 -11.18 -13.93 -3.73
N PRO A 72 -11.41 -14.14 -5.05
CA PRO A 72 -11.99 -13.14 -5.95
C PRO A 72 -13.31 -12.56 -5.46
N GLU A 73 -14.17 -13.37 -4.82
CA GLU A 73 -15.45 -12.90 -4.29
C GLU A 73 -15.28 -11.91 -3.13
N GLN A 74 -14.25 -12.10 -2.29
CA GLN A 74 -13.94 -11.17 -1.21
C GLN A 74 -13.30 -9.89 -1.75
N PHE A 75 -12.46 -10.02 -2.77
CA PHE A 75 -11.86 -8.89 -3.48
C PHE A 75 -12.94 -8.02 -4.15
N ASP A 76 -13.91 -8.64 -4.82
CA ASP A 76 -15.05 -7.95 -5.41
C ASP A 76 -15.92 -7.28 -4.34
N VAL A 77 -16.15 -7.92 -3.19
CA VAL A 77 -16.85 -7.31 -2.06
C VAL A 77 -16.13 -6.05 -1.58
N LEU A 78 -14.81 -6.13 -1.37
CA LEU A 78 -14.02 -4.98 -0.93
C LEU A 78 -14.11 -3.81 -1.92
N THR A 79 -13.88 -4.08 -3.20
CA THR A 79 -13.72 -3.05 -4.23
C THR A 79 -15.03 -2.47 -4.75
N ARG A 80 -16.13 -3.25 -4.74
CA ARG A 80 -17.42 -2.81 -5.30
C ARG A 80 -18.44 -2.36 -4.27
N LYS A 81 -18.37 -2.86 -3.03
CA LYS A 81 -19.36 -2.50 -1.98
C LYS A 81 -18.92 -1.35 -1.09
N THR A 82 -17.64 -1.00 -1.09
CA THR A 82 -17.12 0.08 -0.24
C THR A 82 -17.22 1.43 -0.94
N VAL A 83 -18.00 2.34 -0.37
CA VAL A 83 -18.32 3.64 -0.97
C VAL A 83 -17.67 4.85 -0.29
N LYS A 84 -16.91 4.61 0.79
CA LYS A 84 -16.24 5.64 1.58
C LYS A 84 -14.83 5.21 2.00
N CYS A 85 -13.94 6.18 2.16
CA CYS A 85 -12.61 5.97 2.72
C CYS A 85 -12.70 5.39 4.14
N ALA A 86 -11.93 4.33 4.42
CA ALA A 86 -11.87 3.71 5.75
C ALA A 86 -11.31 4.63 6.85
N TYR A 87 -10.50 5.63 6.46
CA TYR A 87 -9.84 6.54 7.39
C TYR A 87 -10.63 7.83 7.63
N CYS A 88 -10.83 8.62 6.58
CA CYS A 88 -11.50 9.92 6.69
C CYS A 88 -12.98 9.90 6.30
N GLY A 89 -13.55 8.75 5.93
CA GLY A 89 -14.97 8.65 5.59
C GLY A 89 -15.42 9.41 4.33
N ILE A 90 -14.53 10.09 3.60
CA ILE A 90 -14.91 10.81 2.38
C ILE A 90 -15.47 9.82 1.34
N THR A 91 -16.54 10.23 0.67
CA THR A 91 -17.21 9.46 -0.39
C THR A 91 -16.83 9.98 -1.77
N ILE A 92 -17.06 9.18 -2.82
CA ILE A 92 -16.84 9.64 -4.21
C ILE A 92 -17.68 10.89 -4.55
N PRO A 93 -18.98 10.99 -4.19
CA PRO A 93 -19.74 12.22 -4.38
C PRO A 93 -19.10 13.45 -3.72
N MET A 94 -18.63 13.34 -2.47
CA MET A 94 -17.94 14.45 -1.79
C MET A 94 -16.64 14.85 -2.51
N ILE A 95 -15.88 13.88 -3.04
CA ILE A 95 -14.68 14.15 -3.85
C ILE A 95 -15.04 14.94 -5.11
N LEU A 96 -16.12 14.55 -5.79
CA LEU A 96 -16.60 15.25 -6.99
C LEU A 96 -17.07 16.67 -6.67
N GLU A 97 -17.78 16.85 -5.56
CA GLU A 97 -18.23 18.17 -5.10
C GLU A 97 -17.05 19.10 -4.76
N LEU A 98 -16.10 18.64 -3.93
CA LEU A 98 -14.88 19.38 -3.63
C LEU A 98 -14.10 19.71 -4.91
N ALA A 99 -14.05 18.80 -5.90
CA ALA A 99 -13.39 19.05 -7.18
C ALA A 99 -14.09 20.14 -8.01
N ASN A 100 -15.42 20.07 -8.11
CA ASN A 100 -16.24 21.03 -8.86
C ASN A 100 -16.12 22.45 -8.28
N ASN A 101 -15.99 22.54 -6.96
CA ASN A 101 -15.79 23.82 -6.25
C ASN A 101 -14.32 24.25 -6.19
N GLN A 102 -13.39 23.54 -6.84
CA GLN A 102 -11.95 23.84 -6.84
C GLN A 102 -11.31 23.81 -5.44
N LEU A 103 -11.85 23.00 -4.53
CA LEU A 103 -11.41 22.86 -3.13
C LEU A 103 -10.42 21.70 -2.90
N LEU A 104 -9.91 21.09 -3.98
CA LEU A 104 -8.94 19.99 -3.95
C LEU A 104 -7.63 20.37 -4.63
N ASN A 105 -6.53 19.99 -3.99
CA ASN A 105 -5.21 19.96 -4.60
C ASN A 105 -4.79 18.49 -4.80
N LYS A 106 -4.44 18.10 -6.03
CA LYS A 106 -4.04 16.72 -6.36
C LYS A 106 -3.12 16.61 -7.57
N LYS A 107 -2.43 15.48 -7.66
CA LYS A 107 -1.65 15.09 -8.86
C LYS A 107 -2.60 14.64 -9.98
N ASN A 108 -2.20 14.88 -11.23
CA ASN A 108 -2.97 14.48 -12.41
C ASN A 108 -3.33 12.98 -12.37
N TYR A 109 -4.53 12.64 -12.85
CA TYR A 109 -5.07 11.27 -12.99
C TYR A 109 -5.36 10.47 -11.71
N ARG A 110 -5.12 11.00 -10.50
CA ARG A 110 -5.41 10.28 -9.24
C ARG A 110 -6.49 10.96 -8.40
N GLY A 111 -7.03 10.22 -7.43
CA GLY A 111 -8.00 10.72 -6.46
C GLY A 111 -9.42 10.91 -7.00
N TRP A 112 -9.84 10.07 -7.96
CA TRP A 112 -11.24 10.01 -8.45
C TRP A 112 -11.96 8.74 -8.00
N SER A 113 -11.22 7.74 -7.53
CA SER A 113 -11.72 6.50 -6.95
C SER A 113 -11.10 6.30 -5.56
N LEU A 114 -11.66 5.35 -4.81
CA LEU A 114 -10.94 4.77 -3.69
C LEU A 114 -9.88 3.80 -4.22
N GLU A 115 -8.80 3.66 -3.47
CA GLU A 115 -7.67 2.77 -3.76
C GLU A 115 -7.59 1.73 -2.63
N ILE A 116 -7.07 0.55 -2.92
CA ILE A 116 -6.80 -0.44 -1.88
C ILE A 116 -5.61 0.04 -1.05
N ASP A 117 -5.79 0.06 0.26
CA ASP A 117 -4.73 0.26 1.24
C ASP A 117 -4.56 -1.01 2.09
N ARG A 118 -3.32 -1.22 2.55
CA ARG A 118 -2.98 -2.29 3.48
C ARG A 118 -2.89 -1.70 4.90
N LYS A 119 -3.65 -2.26 5.83
CA LYS A 119 -3.67 -1.84 7.24
C LYS A 119 -2.27 -1.92 7.82
N ASP A 120 -1.61 -3.05 7.63
CA ASP A 120 -0.17 -3.24 7.81
C ASP A 120 0.50 -3.24 6.42
N SER A 121 1.24 -2.15 6.14
CA SER A 121 1.89 -1.90 4.85
C SER A 121 3.01 -2.89 4.51
N ASN A 122 3.48 -3.68 5.49
CA ASN A 122 4.55 -4.65 5.32
C ASN A 122 4.04 -6.09 5.22
N ARG A 123 2.72 -6.29 5.30
CA ARG A 123 2.06 -7.59 5.08
C ARG A 123 1.41 -7.66 3.70
N GLU A 124 1.04 -8.88 3.32
CA GLU A 124 0.40 -9.19 2.04
C GLU A 124 -1.02 -8.59 1.95
N TYR A 125 -1.53 -8.46 0.72
CA TYR A 125 -2.93 -8.18 0.45
C TYR A 125 -3.79 -9.39 0.82
N THR A 126 -4.58 -9.23 1.88
CA THR A 126 -5.51 -10.24 2.37
C THR A 126 -6.86 -9.59 2.69
N PRO A 127 -7.96 -10.37 2.75
CA PRO A 127 -9.26 -9.82 3.11
C PRO A 127 -9.30 -9.06 4.45
N ASP A 128 -8.48 -9.49 5.41
CA ASP A 128 -8.38 -8.88 6.74
C ASP A 128 -7.38 -7.71 6.81
N ASN A 129 -6.37 -7.68 5.94
CA ASN A 129 -5.37 -6.63 5.88
C ASN A 129 -5.71 -5.50 4.88
N CYS A 130 -6.75 -5.65 4.06
CA CYS A 130 -7.09 -4.65 3.04
C CYS A 130 -8.33 -3.81 3.40
N VAL A 131 -8.27 -2.52 3.07
CA VAL A 131 -9.40 -1.56 3.15
C VAL A 131 -9.40 -0.67 1.91
N MET A 132 -10.53 0.00 1.64
CA MET A 132 -10.57 1.06 0.62
C MET A 132 -10.29 2.42 1.27
N ALA A 133 -9.31 3.15 0.73
CA ALA A 133 -8.91 4.47 1.19
C ALA A 133 -8.98 5.50 0.05
N CYS A 134 -9.22 6.76 0.37
CA CYS A 134 -9.05 7.82 -0.64
C CYS A 134 -7.56 8.07 -0.89
N TYR A 135 -7.24 8.63 -2.05
CA TYR A 135 -5.87 8.97 -2.46
C TYR A 135 -5.09 9.72 -1.37
N TRP A 136 -5.68 10.76 -0.76
CA TRP A 136 -4.98 11.57 0.25
C TRP A 136 -4.66 10.77 1.51
N CYS A 137 -5.59 9.93 1.99
CA CYS A 137 -5.35 9.10 3.16
C CYS A 137 -4.31 8.02 2.91
N ASN A 138 -4.41 7.30 1.78
CA ASN A 138 -3.45 6.25 1.43
C ASN A 138 -2.01 6.82 1.34
N ASN A 139 -1.84 7.96 0.66
CA ASN A 139 -0.52 8.58 0.52
C ASN A 139 0.01 9.19 1.83
N ALA A 140 -0.87 9.64 2.73
CA ALA A 140 -0.46 10.22 4.02
C ALA A 140 -0.22 9.16 5.11
N LYS A 141 -0.81 7.96 5.00
CA LYS A 141 -0.57 6.85 5.93
C LYS A 141 0.83 6.28 5.80
N THR A 142 1.30 6.16 4.56
CA THR A 142 2.55 5.49 4.19
C THR A 142 2.65 4.09 4.81
N ASP A 143 3.86 3.60 5.00
CA ASP A 143 4.23 2.45 5.82
C ASP A 143 4.57 2.81 7.27
N GLU A 144 4.48 4.09 7.65
CA GLU A 144 4.83 4.60 8.97
C GLU A 144 3.69 4.39 9.99
N PHE A 145 2.48 4.85 9.66
CA PHE A 145 1.38 4.83 10.62
C PHE A 145 0.62 3.50 10.59
N THR A 146 0.32 2.99 11.78
CA THR A 146 -0.60 1.86 11.92
C THR A 146 -2.01 2.25 11.47
N HIS A 147 -2.82 1.24 11.16
CA HIS A 147 -4.23 1.45 10.80
C HIS A 147 -5.01 2.25 11.86
N GLU A 148 -4.78 1.98 13.15
CA GLU A 148 -5.51 2.65 14.23
C GLU A 148 -5.02 4.07 14.48
N GLU A 149 -3.70 4.32 14.45
CA GLU A 149 -3.16 5.69 14.51
C GLU A 149 -3.69 6.54 13.36
N PHE A 150 -3.70 5.97 12.14
CA PHE A 150 -4.12 6.72 10.97
C PHE A 150 -5.63 6.94 10.90
N LYS A 151 -6.45 6.12 11.58
CA LYS A 151 -7.89 6.42 11.75
C LYS A 151 -8.11 7.69 12.57
N GLU A 152 -7.28 7.98 13.57
CA GLU A 152 -7.35 9.23 14.32
C GLU A 152 -6.99 10.44 13.44
N VAL A 153 -5.92 10.31 12.63
CA VAL A 153 -5.56 11.32 11.62
C VAL A 153 -6.71 11.51 10.61
N GLY A 154 -7.32 10.40 10.17
CA GLY A 154 -8.46 10.39 9.26
C GLY A 154 -9.66 11.20 9.75
N LYS A 155 -9.95 11.21 11.06
CA LYS A 155 -11.01 12.06 11.65
C LYS A 155 -10.72 13.54 11.44
N MET A 156 -9.48 13.96 11.61
CA MET A 156 -9.10 15.36 11.37
C MET A 156 -9.18 15.72 9.88
N ILE A 157 -8.75 14.81 9.00
CA ILE A 157 -8.91 14.97 7.55
C ILE A 157 -10.40 15.11 7.19
N ASN A 158 -11.28 14.31 7.79
CA ASN A 158 -12.73 14.41 7.58
C ASN A 158 -13.27 15.79 7.96
N LYS A 159 -12.87 16.30 9.12
CA LYS A 159 -13.24 17.64 9.57
C LYS A 159 -12.83 18.71 8.56
N ILE A 160 -11.60 18.64 8.04
CA ILE A 160 -11.12 19.58 7.01
C ILE A 160 -11.97 19.51 5.74
N TRP A 161 -12.41 18.32 5.32
CA TRP A 161 -13.32 18.19 4.17
C TRP A 161 -14.68 18.85 4.43
N ALA A 162 -15.25 18.63 5.61
CA ALA A 162 -16.50 19.25 6.00
C ALA A 162 -16.37 20.78 6.05
N ASP A 163 -15.29 21.29 6.66
CA ASP A 163 -15.04 22.73 6.75
C ASP A 163 -14.93 23.35 5.35
N ARG A 164 -14.23 22.71 4.40
CA ARG A 164 -14.15 23.21 3.00
C ARG A 164 -15.50 23.25 2.30
N LEU A 165 -16.36 22.25 2.51
CA LEU A 165 -17.70 22.20 1.90
C LEU A 165 -18.69 23.16 2.56
N SER A 166 -18.39 23.66 3.77
CA SER A 166 -19.23 24.62 4.49
C SER A 166 -18.99 26.09 4.13
N VAL A 167 -17.97 26.39 3.32
CA VAL A 167 -17.67 27.76 2.89
C VAL A 167 -18.61 28.12 1.73
N GLU A 168 -19.55 29.03 1.99
CA GLU A 168 -20.40 29.70 0.97
C GLU A 168 -19.59 30.62 0.05
#